data_AF-A0A8U8BR02-F1
#
_entry.id   AF-A0A8U8BR02-F1
#
_cell.length_a   1.000
_cell.length_b   1.000
_cell.length_c   1.000
_cell.angle_alpha   90.00
_cell.angle_beta   90.00
_cell.angle_gamma   90.00
#
_symmetry.space_group_name_H-M   'P 1'
#
loop_
_entity.id
_entity.type
_entity.pdbx_description
1 polymer ?
#
loop_
_entity_poly.entity_id
_entity_poly.type
_entity_poly.pdbx_seq_one_letter_code
_entity_poly.pdbx_strand_id
1 'polypeptide(L)'
;MGKKGKRMGENGRKLGKNGDVVPEIRALCMEELGLWVRRFPGSFLTDSHLKYLGWTLHDKQGEVRLRCVRALQGIYGIPEMAPSLELFTERFKVVGKIQGRNGEKWGKKGKYWAGKWEK
;
A
#
# COMPACT_ATOMS: atom_id res chain seq x y z
N MET A 1 21.00 42.86 3.36
CA MET A 1 20.61 41.95 4.48
C MET A 1 19.09 41.76 4.45
N GLY A 2 18.58 40.54 4.48
CA GLY A 2 17.13 40.29 4.53
C GLY A 2 16.73 38.85 4.24
N LYS A 3 17.11 37.90 5.11
CA LYS A 3 16.66 36.51 5.01
C LYS A 3 15.18 36.43 5.39
N LYS A 4 14.28 36.18 4.44
CA LYS A 4 12.85 35.91 4.72
C LYS A 4 12.73 34.60 5.50
N GLY A 5 12.33 34.71 6.77
CA GLY A 5 12.15 33.60 7.69
C GLY A 5 11.07 32.63 7.21
N LYS A 6 11.41 31.33 7.18
CA LYS A 6 10.42 30.25 7.08
C LYS A 6 9.74 30.13 8.43
N ARG A 7 8.42 30.36 8.49
CA ARG A 7 7.60 30.02 9.67
C ARG A 7 7.71 28.52 9.91
N MET A 8 8.38 28.16 11.01
CA MET A 8 8.43 26.81 11.54
C MET A 8 7.16 26.57 12.35
N GLY A 9 6.39 25.54 12.02
CA GLY A 9 5.37 25.01 12.94
C GLY A 9 6.06 24.30 14.10
N GLU A 10 5.40 24.26 15.26
CA GLU A 10 5.93 23.83 16.57
C GLU A 10 6.50 22.41 16.65
N ASN A 11 6.51 21.63 15.55
CA ASN A 11 7.10 20.29 15.47
C ASN A 11 7.98 20.06 14.22
N GLY A 12 8.51 21.11 13.58
CA GLY A 12 9.53 21.00 12.53
C GLY A 12 9.11 20.33 11.20
N ARG A 13 7.85 19.89 11.05
CA ARG A 13 7.35 19.30 9.80
C ARG A 13 6.90 20.39 8.81
N LYS A 14 7.48 20.40 7.61
CA LYS A 14 7.07 21.27 6.50
C LYS A 14 5.72 20.80 5.96
N LEU A 15 4.68 21.61 6.12
CA LEU A 15 3.37 21.39 5.50
C LEU A 15 3.51 21.61 3.98
N GLY A 16 3.34 20.55 3.20
CA GLY A 16 3.42 20.60 1.73
C GLY A 16 2.18 21.26 1.14
N LYS A 17 2.37 22.22 0.24
CA LYS A 17 1.30 22.78 -0.59
C LYS A 17 0.84 21.70 -1.56
N ASN A 18 -0.26 21.02 -1.23
CA ASN A 18 -1.27 20.42 -2.12
C ASN A 18 -2.09 19.42 -1.29
N GLY A 19 -3.19 19.88 -0.71
CA GLY A 19 -4.38 19.10 -0.33
C GLY A 19 -4.28 17.95 0.68
N ASP A 20 -3.11 17.42 0.98
CA ASP A 20 -2.93 16.26 1.85
C ASP A 20 -1.65 16.43 2.68
N VAL A 21 -1.83 16.82 3.94
CA VAL A 21 -0.83 17.59 4.68
C VAL A 21 0.23 16.70 5.34
N VAL A 22 -0.04 15.39 5.51
CA VAL A 22 0.87 14.48 6.19
C VAL A 22 0.86 13.08 5.55
N PRO A 23 1.99 12.61 4.98
CA PRO A 23 2.13 11.26 4.46
C PRO A 23 1.74 10.15 5.44
N GLU A 24 1.94 10.40 6.73
CA GLU A 24 1.56 9.51 7.83
C GLU A 24 0.06 9.19 7.83
N ILE A 25 -0.80 10.18 7.61
CA ILE A 25 -2.26 9.99 7.60
C ILE A 25 -2.64 9.09 6.42
N ARG A 26 -2.10 9.34 5.23
CA ARG A 26 -2.33 8.47 4.07
C ARG A 26 -1.87 7.04 4.32
N ALA A 27 -0.71 6.87 4.95
CA ALA A 27 -0.18 5.57 5.33
C ALA A 27 -1.14 4.81 6.26
N LEU A 28 -1.63 5.48 7.30
CA LEU A 28 -2.61 4.92 8.25
C LEU A 28 -3.92 4.55 7.56
N CYS A 29 -4.46 5.43 6.71
CA CYS A 29 -5.69 5.14 5.96
C CYS A 29 -5.55 3.89 5.09
N MET A 30 -4.40 3.67 4.45
CA MET A 30 -4.18 2.47 3.62
C MET A 30 -4.04 1.19 4.44
N GLU A 31 -3.44 1.29 5.62
CA GLU A 31 -3.34 0.17 6.56
C GLU A 31 -4.73 -0.25 7.08
N GLU A 32 -5.53 0.72 7.55
CA GLU A 32 -6.90 0.48 8.03
C GLU A 32 -7.80 -0.06 6.91
N LEU A 33 -7.67 0.47 5.69
CA LEU A 33 -8.41 -0.07 4.54
C LEU A 33 -8.08 -1.56 4.30
N GLY A 34 -6.80 -1.93 4.38
CA GLY A 34 -6.38 -3.33 4.28
C GLY A 34 -6.98 -4.21 5.37
N LEU A 35 -7.06 -3.70 6.60
CA LEU A 35 -7.70 -4.38 7.72
C LEU A 35 -9.21 -4.58 7.50
N TRP A 36 -9.92 -3.57 7.02
CA TRP A 36 -11.36 -3.66 6.75
C TRP A 36 -11.68 -4.62 5.62
N VAL A 37 -10.87 -4.63 4.55
CA VAL A 37 -11.00 -5.61 3.46
C VAL A 37 -10.88 -7.04 4.00
N ARG A 38 -9.95 -7.28 4.92
CA ARG A 38 -9.76 -8.60 5.55
C ARG A 38 -10.89 -8.96 6.51
N ARG A 39 -11.38 -8.00 7.31
CA ARG A 39 -12.35 -8.25 8.38
C ARG A 39 -13.79 -8.36 7.85
N PHE A 40 -14.10 -7.61 6.80
CA PHE A 40 -15.44 -7.48 6.23
C PHE A 40 -15.41 -7.54 4.69
N PRO A 41 -14.92 -8.66 4.10
CA PRO A 41 -14.73 -8.76 2.65
C PRO A 41 -16.03 -8.54 1.86
N GLY A 42 -17.19 -8.96 2.39
CA GLY A 42 -18.48 -8.78 1.72
C GLY A 42 -18.88 -7.31 1.49
N SER A 43 -18.30 -6.36 2.21
CA SER A 43 -18.56 -4.92 2.04
C SER A 43 -17.35 -4.17 1.46
N PHE A 44 -16.12 -4.62 1.76
CA PHE A 44 -14.91 -3.85 1.46
C PHE A 44 -14.05 -4.45 0.35
N LEU A 45 -14.17 -5.75 0.03
CA LEU A 45 -13.42 -6.35 -1.07
C LEU A 45 -14.09 -6.00 -2.42
N THR A 46 -13.97 -4.74 -2.81
CA THR A 46 -14.55 -4.20 -4.04
C THR A 46 -13.48 -3.49 -4.88
N ASP A 47 -13.70 -3.42 -6.19
CA ASP A 47 -12.81 -2.73 -7.13
C ASP A 47 -12.50 -1.29 -6.72
N SER A 48 -13.48 -0.56 -6.19
CA SER A 48 -13.32 0.82 -5.74
C SER A 48 -12.30 0.93 -4.60
N HIS A 49 -12.35 0.04 -3.61
CA HIS A 49 -11.41 0.02 -2.49
C HIS A 49 -10.02 -0.45 -2.92
N LEU A 50 -9.95 -1.51 -3.72
CA LEU A 50 -8.68 -2.03 -4.25
C LEU A 50 -7.98 -0.99 -5.12
N LYS A 51 -8.72 -0.19 -5.90
CA LYS A 51 -8.19 0.92 -6.69
C LYS A 51 -7.46 1.96 -5.84
N TYR A 52 -7.93 2.26 -4.62
CA TYR A 52 -7.20 3.16 -3.71
C TYR A 52 -5.85 2.58 -3.30
N LEU A 53 -5.79 1.28 -2.98
CA LEU A 53 -4.52 0.60 -2.69
C LEU A 53 -3.60 0.63 -3.93
N GLY A 54 -4.14 0.31 -5.10
CA GLY A 54 -3.43 0.30 -6.39
C GLY A 54 -2.83 1.65 -6.78
N TRP A 55 -3.59 2.73 -6.65
CA TRP A 55 -3.11 4.08 -6.94
C TRP A 55 -2.07 4.56 -5.94
N THR A 56 -2.27 4.24 -4.66
CA THR A 56 -1.38 4.67 -3.58
C THR A 56 -0.04 3.91 -3.58
N LEU A 57 0.05 2.77 -4.27
CA LEU A 57 1.34 2.13 -4.57
C LEU A 57 2.28 3.01 -5.41
N HIS A 58 1.75 4.02 -6.09
CA HIS A 58 2.53 5.02 -6.84
C HIS A 58 2.74 6.33 -6.06
N ASP A 59 2.49 6.36 -4.74
CA ASP A 59 2.71 7.55 -3.91
C ASP A 59 4.19 7.97 -3.93
N LYS A 60 4.44 9.28 -3.86
CA LYS A 60 5.80 9.86 -3.80
C LYS A 60 6.56 9.40 -2.54
N GLN A 61 5.84 9.12 -1.47
CA GLN A 61 6.39 8.81 -0.15
C GLN A 61 6.54 7.29 0.04
N GLY A 62 7.75 6.85 0.39
CA GLY A 62 8.06 5.43 0.52
C GLY A 62 7.27 4.72 1.61
N GLU A 63 7.04 5.37 2.75
CA GLU A 63 6.29 4.78 3.87
C GLU A 63 4.83 4.47 3.49
N VAL A 64 4.21 5.35 2.71
CA VAL A 64 2.83 5.15 2.23
C VAL A 64 2.78 3.93 1.31
N ARG A 65 3.72 3.82 0.36
CA ARG A 65 3.83 2.64 -0.51
C ARG A 65 4.04 1.36 0.29
N LEU A 66 4.87 1.39 1.33
CA LEU A 66 5.13 0.24 2.20
C LEU A 66 3.87 -0.23 2.92
N ARG A 67 3.04 0.69 3.43
CA ARG A 67 1.76 0.34 4.08
C ARG A 67 0.78 -0.30 3.11
N CYS A 68 0.68 0.21 1.87
CA CYS A 68 -0.13 -0.43 0.84
C CYS A 68 0.33 -1.85 0.52
N VAL A 69 1.64 -2.06 0.41
CA VAL A 69 2.22 -3.39 0.17
C VAL A 69 1.86 -4.35 1.30
N ARG A 70 2.02 -3.93 2.56
CA ARG A 70 1.67 -4.76 3.73
C ARG A 70 0.18 -5.09 3.79
N ALA A 71 -0.68 -4.11 3.50
CA ALA A 71 -2.12 -4.32 3.39
C ALA A 71 -2.45 -5.39 2.34
N LEU A 72 -1.90 -5.24 1.12
CA LEU A 72 -2.10 -6.21 0.04
C LEU A 72 -1.55 -7.60 0.40
N GLN A 73 -0.35 -7.70 0.98
CA GLN A 73 0.19 -8.97 1.48
C GLN A 73 -0.78 -9.66 2.46
N GLY A 74 -1.37 -8.88 3.36
CA GLY A 74 -2.36 -9.39 4.31
C GLY A 74 -3.66 -9.88 3.67
N ILE A 75 -4.06 -9.34 2.51
CA ILE A 75 -5.26 -9.76 1.77
C ILE A 75 -4.93 -10.97 0.89
N TYR A 76 -3.82 -10.94 0.12
CA TYR A 76 -3.38 -12.07 -0.70
C TYR A 76 -3.01 -13.33 0.11
N GLY A 77 -2.64 -13.15 1.39
CA GLY A 77 -2.40 -14.26 2.32
C GLY A 77 -3.65 -15.04 2.70
N ILE A 78 -4.85 -14.58 2.31
CA ILE A 78 -6.14 -15.26 2.55
C ILE A 78 -6.57 -15.93 1.24
N PRO A 79 -6.49 -17.28 1.14
CA PRO A 79 -6.78 -18.03 -0.08
C PRO A 79 -8.14 -17.73 -0.71
N GLU A 80 -9.15 -17.52 0.13
CA GLU A 80 -10.54 -17.28 -0.28
C GLU A 80 -10.72 -15.92 -0.99
N MET A 81 -9.82 -14.97 -0.73
CA MET A 81 -9.86 -13.63 -1.33
C MET A 81 -9.07 -13.54 -2.64
N ALA A 82 -8.17 -14.50 -2.89
CA ALA A 82 -7.27 -14.48 -4.05
C ALA A 82 -8.00 -14.39 -5.42
N PRO A 83 -9.13 -15.08 -5.67
CA PRO A 83 -9.85 -14.98 -6.94
C PRO A 83 -10.37 -13.55 -7.21
N SER A 84 -10.85 -12.86 -6.18
CA SER A 84 -11.36 -11.49 -6.29
C SER A 84 -10.25 -10.46 -6.59
N LEU A 85 -8.98 -10.85 -6.47
CA LEU A 85 -7.83 -9.98 -6.73
C LEU A 85 -7.22 -10.17 -8.12
N GLU A 86 -7.70 -11.11 -8.94
CA GLU A 86 -7.06 -11.40 -10.24
C GLU A 86 -7.02 -10.18 -11.16
N LEU A 87 -8.16 -9.50 -11.36
CA LEU A 87 -8.23 -8.28 -12.18
C LEU A 87 -7.35 -7.15 -11.63
N PHE A 88 -7.32 -7.00 -10.30
CA PHE A 88 -6.43 -6.04 -9.65
C PHE A 88 -4.96 -6.37 -9.95
N THR A 89 -4.58 -7.65 -9.86
CA THR A 89 -3.22 -8.14 -10.10
C THR A 89 -2.76 -7.95 -11.54
N GLU A 90 -3.65 -8.17 -12.51
CA GLU A 90 -3.35 -7.98 -13.93
C GLU A 90 -3.14 -6.52 -14.27
N ARG A 91 -4.03 -5.66 -13.75
CA ARG A 91 -4.00 -4.22 -13.96
C ARG A 91 -2.79 -3.58 -13.30
N PHE A 92 -2.57 -3.94 -12.05
CA PHE A 92 -1.45 -3.48 -11.24
C PHE A 92 -0.45 -4.63 -11.19
N LYS A 93 0.43 -4.71 -12.21
CA LYS A 93 1.61 -5.62 -12.26
C LYS A 93 2.64 -5.30 -11.16
N VAL A 94 2.16 -5.11 -9.95
CA VAL A 94 2.85 -4.66 -8.75
C VAL A 94 3.46 -5.86 -8.05
N VAL A 95 2.86 -7.04 -8.20
CA VAL A 95 3.26 -8.22 -7.45
C VAL A 95 4.62 -8.78 -7.88
N GLY A 96 5.07 -8.52 -9.12
CA GLY A 96 6.41 -8.88 -9.58
C GLY A 96 7.55 -8.02 -9.03
N LYS A 97 7.26 -6.95 -8.28
CA LYS A 97 8.26 -6.02 -7.71
C LYS A 97 7.96 -5.59 -6.27
N ILE A 98 7.13 -6.33 -5.55
CA ILE A 98 7.08 -6.26 -4.08
C ILE A 98 8.34 -6.99 -3.59
N GLN A 99 9.48 -6.32 -3.66
CA GLN A 99 10.72 -6.85 -3.10
C GLN A 99 10.63 -6.61 -1.59
N GLY A 100 10.40 -7.69 -0.84
CA GLY A 100 10.47 -7.66 0.60
C GLY A 100 11.84 -7.15 1.05
N ARG A 101 11.89 -6.52 2.23
CA ARG A 101 13.07 -5.90 2.85
C ARG A 101 14.31 -6.82 2.94
N ASN A 102 14.14 -8.12 2.66
CA ASN A 102 15.16 -9.18 2.72
C ASN A 102 15.49 -9.82 1.34
N GLY A 103 15.08 -9.23 0.21
CA GLY A 103 15.35 -9.82 -1.12
C GLY A 103 14.41 -10.96 -1.54
N GLU A 104 13.36 -11.23 -0.76
CA GLU A 104 12.33 -12.20 -1.10
C GLU A 104 11.54 -11.75 -2.35
N LYS A 105 11.67 -12.52 -3.43
CA LYS A 105 10.89 -12.37 -4.65
C LYS A 105 9.56 -13.09 -4.47
N TRP A 106 8.46 -12.38 -4.68
CA TRP A 106 7.12 -12.94 -4.67
C TRP A 106 6.70 -13.29 -6.10
N GLY A 107 6.21 -14.51 -6.30
CA GLY A 107 5.78 -15.02 -7.60
C GLY A 107 4.51 -15.87 -7.47
N LYS A 108 3.68 -15.88 -8.50
CA LYS A 108 2.45 -16.69 -8.56
C LYS A 108 2.87 -18.17 -8.57
N LYS A 109 2.49 -18.97 -7.57
CA LYS A 109 2.73 -20.43 -7.54
C LYS A 109 1.37 -21.13 -7.58
N GLY A 110 0.94 -21.50 -8.78
CA GLY A 110 -0.41 -22.02 -9.00
C GLY A 110 -1.48 -20.96 -8.75
N LYS A 111 -2.48 -21.27 -7.92
CA LYS A 111 -3.59 -20.35 -7.56
C LYS A 111 -3.26 -19.40 -6.39
N TYR A 112 -2.08 -19.52 -5.78
CA TYR A 112 -1.73 -18.81 -4.54
C TYR A 112 -0.48 -17.94 -4.69
N TRP A 113 -0.46 -16.84 -3.93
CA TRP A 113 0.72 -16.00 -3.72
C TRP A 113 1.38 -16.40 -2.41
N ALA A 114 2.33 -17.33 -2.46
CA ALA A 114 3.09 -17.78 -1.30
C ALA A 114 4.55 -17.34 -1.45
N GLY A 115 5.14 -16.75 -0.42
CA GLY A 115 6.57 -16.46 -0.37
C GLY A 115 7.30 -17.56 0.40
N LYS A 116 8.28 -18.24 -0.23
CA LYS A 116 9.44 -18.83 0.50
C LYS A 116 10.60 -19.44 -0.34
N TRP A 117 11.81 -18.96 -0.02
CA TRP A 117 13.25 -19.39 -0.04
C TRP A 117 13.95 -20.25 -1.13
N GLU A 118 15.21 -19.82 -1.33
CA GLU A 118 16.45 -20.48 -1.79
C GLU A 118 16.45 -22.00 -1.96
N LYS A 119 16.85 -22.43 -3.16
CA LYS A 119 18.15 -23.08 -3.39
C LYS A 119 18.78 -22.51 -4.65
#